data_AF-A0A2W6SM65-F1
#
_entry.id   AF-A0A2W6SM65-F1
#
_cell.length_a   1.000
_cell.length_b   1.000
_cell.length_c   1.000
_cell.angle_alpha   90.00
_cell.angle_beta   90.00
_cell.angle_gamma   90.00
#
_symmetry.space_group_name_H-M   'P 1'
#
loop_
_entity.id
_entity.type
_entity.pdbx_description
1 polymer ?
#
loop_
_entity_poly.entity_id
_entity_poly.type
_entity_poly.pdbx_seq_one_letter_code
_entity_poly.pdbx_strand_id
1 'polypeptide(L)'
;MKKAFWFSFFTILFFLNTQFNTFHLIPEEKFEYSKLEESETLVIGKIMNSEHGKIMDDGGFTGTYYFKGSGNGRSVVGKQVYEKYIRNEIPEKTAYDPYKTQIGGQAILYSLFDRAFGLDNAINLDLFRIFNSLSLSILLSLFLYWISQRFDFRVSVITFLLLLPNYWLFLYGKSSWWCNWMYFLPF
;
A
#
# COMPACT_ATOMS: atom_id res chain seq x y z
N MET A 1 31.03 -0.96 -4.83
CA MET A 1 30.71 -1.95 -3.78
C MET A 1 30.19 -1.31 -2.49
N LYS A 2 30.94 -0.42 -1.80
CA LYS A 2 30.49 0.19 -0.53
C LYS A 2 29.14 0.94 -0.61
N LYS A 3 28.92 1.77 -1.64
CA LYS A 3 27.66 2.54 -1.79
C LYS A 3 26.44 1.63 -2.00
N ALA A 4 26.55 0.62 -2.86
CA ALA A 4 25.49 -0.35 -3.10
C ALA A 4 25.16 -1.15 -1.83
N PHE A 5 26.19 -1.58 -1.09
CA PHE A 5 26.01 -2.24 0.20
C PHE A 5 25.22 -1.36 1.19
N TRP A 6 25.58 -0.08 1.35
CA TRP A 6 24.87 0.83 2.25
C TRP A 6 23.43 1.10 1.83
N PHE A 7 23.20 1.27 0.54
CA PHE A 7 21.86 1.44 -0.01
C PHE A 7 20.97 0.23 0.31
N SER A 8 21.46 -0.99 0.01
CA SER A 8 20.75 -2.23 0.32
C SER A 8 20.55 -2.41 1.82
N PHE A 9 21.55 -2.06 2.64
CA PHE A 9 21.46 -2.13 4.09
C PHE A 9 20.34 -1.22 4.64
N PHE A 10 20.31 0.06 4.26
CA PHE A 10 19.23 0.96 4.68
C PHE A 10 17.86 0.52 4.14
N THR A 11 17.82 0.01 2.91
CA THR A 11 16.57 -0.51 2.32
C THR A 11 16.05 -1.68 3.15
N ILE A 12 16.91 -2.62 3.54
CA ILE A 12 16.53 -3.76 4.37
C ILE A 12 16.06 -3.29 5.75
N LEU A 13 16.76 -2.36 6.41
CA LEU A 13 16.35 -1.87 7.73
C LEU A 13 14.99 -1.16 7.69
N PHE A 14 14.79 -0.27 6.70
CA PHE A 14 13.50 0.38 6.50
C PHE A 14 12.42 -0.63 6.16
N PHE A 15 12.71 -1.64 5.35
CA PHE A 15 11.74 -2.66 4.97
C PHE A 15 11.32 -3.50 6.18
N LEU A 16 12.28 -3.97 6.98
CA LEU A 16 12.00 -4.73 8.19
C LEU A 16 11.15 -3.93 9.19
N ASN A 17 11.38 -2.62 9.31
CA ASN A 17 10.53 -1.77 10.15
C ASN A 17 9.15 -1.52 9.53
N THR A 18 9.08 -1.26 8.23
CA THR A 18 7.81 -0.92 7.54
C THR A 18 6.88 -2.13 7.45
N GLN A 19 7.42 -3.30 7.12
CA GLN A 19 6.64 -4.50 6.84
C GLN A 19 6.29 -5.28 8.12
N PHE A 20 7.18 -5.27 9.11
CA PHE A 20 7.08 -6.11 10.32
C PHE A 20 7.17 -5.33 11.63
N ASN A 21 7.35 -4.01 11.61
CA ASN A 21 7.55 -3.19 12.82
C ASN A 21 8.67 -3.75 13.73
N THR A 22 9.76 -4.21 13.11
CA THR A 22 10.86 -4.93 13.81
C THR A 22 11.48 -4.15 14.97
N PHE A 23 11.47 -2.82 14.91
CA PHE A 23 12.01 -1.98 16.00
C PHE A 23 10.96 -1.59 17.04
N HIS A 24 9.71 -2.03 16.89
CA HIS A 24 8.60 -1.74 17.80
C HIS A 24 8.39 -0.24 18.05
N LEU A 25 8.60 0.58 17.01
CA LEU A 25 8.46 2.05 17.08
C LEU A 25 7.01 2.51 16.90
N ILE A 26 6.16 1.63 16.41
CA ILE A 26 4.71 1.81 16.29
C ILE A 26 4.03 0.86 17.28
N PRO A 27 3.03 1.30 18.08
CA PRO A 27 2.23 0.39 18.88
C PRO A 27 1.55 -0.67 18.00
N GLU A 28 1.61 -1.93 18.40
CA GLU A 28 1.15 -3.08 17.60
C GLU A 28 -0.30 -2.93 17.12
N GLU A 29 -1.20 -2.47 17.99
CA GLU A 29 -2.60 -2.20 17.64
C GLU A 29 -2.75 -1.22 16.47
N LYS A 30 -1.90 -0.19 16.40
CA LYS A 30 -1.92 0.81 15.33
C LYS A 30 -1.28 0.27 14.05
N PHE A 31 -0.23 -0.53 14.19
CA PHE A 31 0.43 -1.19 13.06
C PHE A 31 -0.46 -2.23 12.38
N GLU A 32 -1.26 -2.97 13.16
CA GLU A 32 -2.24 -3.91 12.61
C GLU A 32 -3.47 -3.18 12.05
N TYR A 33 -3.95 -2.13 12.72
CA TYR A 33 -5.05 -1.33 12.23
C TYR A 33 -4.77 -0.69 10.86
N SER A 34 -3.53 -0.28 10.59
CA SER A 34 -3.19 0.33 9.29
C SER A 34 -3.34 -0.64 8.10
N LYS A 35 -3.41 -1.95 8.35
CA LYS A 35 -3.78 -2.98 7.35
C LYS A 35 -5.28 -2.99 7.03
N LEU A 36 -6.12 -2.49 7.94
CA LEU A 36 -7.58 -2.49 7.79
C LEU A 36 -8.13 -1.08 7.74
N GLU A 37 -7.31 -0.12 7.34
CA GLU A 37 -7.74 1.26 7.18
C GLU A 37 -8.88 1.32 6.15
N GLU A 38 -9.93 2.09 6.45
CA GLU A 38 -11.08 2.26 5.55
C GLU A 38 -10.64 2.62 4.13
N SER A 39 -9.54 3.36 4.00
CA SER A 39 -8.94 3.75 2.74
C SER A 39 -8.48 2.55 1.89
N GLU A 40 -7.93 1.48 2.48
CA GLU A 40 -7.54 0.26 1.74
C GLU A 40 -8.76 -0.44 1.12
N THR A 41 -9.93 -0.37 1.77
CA THR A 41 -11.16 -0.97 1.23
C THR A 41 -11.59 -0.34 -0.10
N LEU A 42 -11.19 0.90 -0.38
CA LEU A 42 -11.44 1.57 -1.66
C LEU A 42 -10.56 1.02 -2.79
N VAL A 43 -9.35 0.57 -2.47
CA VAL A 43 -8.47 -0.14 -3.41
C VAL A 43 -9.07 -1.50 -3.72
N ILE A 44 -9.45 -2.26 -2.69
CA ILE A 44 -10.06 -3.58 -2.84
C ILE A 44 -11.37 -3.49 -3.62
N GLY A 45 -12.22 -2.49 -3.33
CA GLY A 45 -13.45 -2.27 -4.07
C GLY A 45 -13.20 -2.05 -5.57
N LYS A 46 -12.11 -1.40 -5.95
CA LYS A 46 -11.71 -1.27 -7.36
C LYS A 46 -11.25 -2.59 -7.97
N ILE A 47 -10.45 -3.38 -7.26
CA ILE A 47 -10.02 -4.70 -7.72
C ILE A 47 -11.24 -5.58 -7.98
N MET A 48 -12.17 -5.65 -7.03
CA MET A 48 -13.43 -6.40 -7.19
C MET A 48 -14.35 -5.86 -8.30
N ASN A 49 -14.35 -4.55 -8.53
CA ASN A 49 -15.06 -3.96 -9.65
C ASN A 49 -14.46 -4.40 -10.99
N SER A 50 -13.13 -4.54 -11.04
CA SER A 50 -12.41 -4.94 -12.26
C SER A 50 -12.63 -6.41 -12.65
N GLU A 51 -12.98 -7.27 -11.70
CA GLU A 51 -13.36 -8.67 -11.92
C GLU A 51 -14.66 -8.81 -12.73
N HIS A 52 -15.59 -7.86 -12.59
CA HIS A 52 -16.87 -7.86 -13.31
C HIS A 52 -16.85 -7.03 -14.59
N GLY A 53 -15.78 -6.27 -14.84
CA GLY A 53 -15.75 -5.26 -15.88
C GLY A 53 -14.37 -5.06 -16.48
N LYS A 54 -14.10 -3.82 -16.86
CA LYS A 54 -12.77 -3.39 -17.33
C LYS A 54 -12.05 -2.67 -16.20
N ILE A 55 -10.74 -2.79 -16.20
CA ILE A 55 -9.88 -2.13 -15.21
C ILE A 55 -10.04 -0.60 -15.25
N MET A 56 -10.37 -0.02 -16.41
CA MET A 56 -10.59 1.42 -16.56
C MET A 56 -12.04 1.87 -16.33
N ASP A 57 -12.95 0.97 -15.95
CA ASP A 57 -14.32 1.36 -15.63
C ASP A 57 -14.34 2.38 -14.48
N ASP A 58 -15.32 3.27 -14.52
CA ASP A 58 -15.45 4.39 -13.58
C ASP A 58 -14.21 5.30 -13.56
N GLY A 59 -13.54 5.46 -14.71
CA GLY A 59 -12.35 6.30 -14.87
C GLY A 59 -11.09 5.75 -14.21
N GLY A 60 -11.11 4.49 -13.78
CA GLY A 60 -10.00 3.88 -13.04
C GLY A 60 -9.90 4.35 -11.59
N PHE A 61 -10.87 5.11 -11.09
CA PHE A 61 -10.90 5.55 -9.69
C PHE A 61 -11.08 4.38 -8.73
N THR A 62 -10.48 4.49 -7.54
CA THR A 62 -10.81 3.67 -6.39
C THR A 62 -12.26 3.89 -5.97
N GLY A 63 -12.83 3.05 -5.10
CA GLY A 63 -14.25 3.20 -4.77
C GLY A 63 -14.83 2.08 -3.95
N THR A 64 -16.08 2.26 -3.54
CA THR A 64 -16.83 1.27 -2.78
C THR A 64 -17.63 0.38 -3.72
N TYR A 65 -17.39 -0.93 -3.60
CA TYR A 65 -18.11 -1.95 -4.36
C TYR A 65 -19.35 -2.39 -3.58
N TYR A 66 -20.53 -2.30 -4.18
CA TYR A 66 -21.79 -2.73 -3.55
C TYR A 66 -22.28 -4.03 -4.18
N PHE A 67 -22.84 -4.89 -3.35
CA PHE A 67 -23.40 -6.17 -3.76
C PHE A 67 -24.73 -6.45 -3.04
N LYS A 68 -25.47 -7.45 -3.50
CA LYS A 68 -26.75 -7.80 -2.89
C LYS A 68 -26.56 -8.27 -1.45
N GLY A 69 -27.20 -7.58 -0.50
CA GLY A 69 -27.08 -7.86 0.93
C GLY A 69 -25.89 -7.17 1.62
N SER A 70 -25.18 -6.27 0.92
CA SER A 70 -24.25 -5.35 1.59
C SER A 70 -25.01 -4.41 2.52
N GLY A 71 -24.38 -4.00 3.61
CA GLY A 71 -24.95 -3.03 4.55
C GLY A 71 -25.11 -1.63 3.95
N ASN A 72 -25.47 -0.66 4.81
CA ASN A 72 -25.52 0.75 4.46
C ASN A 72 -24.30 1.49 5.00
N GLY A 73 -23.71 2.35 4.17
CA GLY A 73 -22.58 3.18 4.53
C GLY A 73 -21.23 2.60 4.10
N ARG A 74 -20.35 3.49 3.63
CA ARG A 74 -19.06 3.15 3.02
C ARG A 74 -18.16 2.29 3.90
N SER A 75 -18.00 2.64 5.17
CA SER A 75 -17.13 1.91 6.11
C SER A 75 -17.57 0.45 6.29
N VAL A 76 -18.87 0.24 6.53
CA VAL A 76 -19.46 -1.09 6.71
C VAL A 76 -19.33 -1.92 5.43
N VAL A 77 -19.73 -1.35 4.30
CA VAL A 77 -19.67 -2.03 3.00
C VAL A 77 -18.22 -2.34 2.61
N GLY A 78 -17.31 -1.38 2.77
CA GLY A 78 -15.89 -1.56 2.49
C GLY A 78 -15.28 -2.73 3.27
N LYS A 79 -15.61 -2.86 4.56
CA LYS A 79 -15.17 -4.00 5.38
C LYS A 79 -15.76 -5.33 4.89
N GLN A 80 -17.05 -5.37 4.55
CA GLN A 80 -17.68 -6.57 4.00
C GLN A 80 -17.08 -6.99 2.66
N VAL A 81 -16.78 -6.03 1.80
CA VAL A 81 -16.09 -6.22 0.51
C VAL A 81 -14.70 -6.79 0.74
N TYR A 82 -13.93 -6.20 1.67
CA TYR A 82 -12.62 -6.71 2.07
C TYR A 82 -12.70 -8.17 2.54
N GLU A 83 -13.64 -8.49 3.45
CA GLU A 83 -13.82 -9.85 3.98
C GLU A 83 -14.19 -10.86 2.90
N LYS A 84 -14.98 -10.47 1.91
CA LYS A 84 -15.30 -11.31 0.75
C LYS A 84 -14.11 -11.49 -0.18
N TYR A 85 -13.40 -10.41 -0.47
CA TYR A 85 -12.21 -10.43 -1.30
C TYR A 85 -11.18 -11.43 -0.76
N ILE A 86 -10.80 -11.34 0.53
CA ILE A 86 -9.81 -12.26 1.14
C ILE A 86 -10.27 -13.72 1.19
N ARG A 87 -11.58 -13.98 1.07
CA ARG A 87 -12.15 -15.34 0.97
C ARG A 87 -12.28 -15.83 -0.48
N ASN A 88 -11.77 -15.06 -1.45
CA ASN A 88 -11.95 -15.29 -2.89
C ASN A 88 -13.43 -15.32 -3.31
N GLU A 89 -14.30 -14.63 -2.57
CA GLU A 89 -15.71 -14.49 -2.92
C GLU A 89 -15.91 -13.26 -3.79
N ILE A 90 -16.45 -13.47 -4.99
CA ILE A 90 -16.79 -12.42 -5.94
C ILE A 90 -18.32 -12.36 -6.03
N PRO A 91 -19.00 -11.61 -5.13
CA PRO A 91 -20.45 -11.46 -5.17
C PRO A 91 -20.85 -10.63 -6.39
N GLU A 92 -22.11 -10.74 -6.81
CA GLU A 92 -22.63 -9.98 -7.95
C GLU A 92 -22.69 -8.47 -7.66
N LYS A 93 -22.19 -7.66 -8.60
CA LYS A 93 -22.16 -6.19 -8.51
C LYS A 93 -23.56 -5.62 -8.58
N THR A 94 -23.95 -4.82 -7.59
CA THR A 94 -25.19 -4.03 -7.65
C THR A 94 -24.92 -2.56 -7.98
N ALA A 95 -23.86 -1.98 -7.42
CA ALA A 95 -23.44 -0.61 -7.68
C ALA A 95 -21.95 -0.42 -7.41
N TYR A 96 -21.38 0.68 -7.91
CA TYR A 96 -20.04 1.12 -7.56
C TYR A 96 -20.05 2.63 -7.31
N ASP A 97 -19.51 3.05 -6.17
CA ASP A 97 -19.37 4.46 -5.82
C ASP A 97 -17.89 4.87 -5.94
N PRO A 98 -17.50 5.54 -7.05
CA PRO A 98 -16.12 5.94 -7.25
C PRO A 98 -15.69 7.05 -6.29
N TYR A 99 -14.54 6.86 -5.66
CA TYR A 99 -13.88 7.82 -4.79
C TYR A 99 -12.96 8.75 -5.60
N LYS A 100 -13.44 9.96 -5.88
CA LYS A 100 -12.85 10.86 -6.90
C LYS A 100 -11.72 11.77 -6.39
N THR A 101 -11.33 11.70 -5.11
CA THR A 101 -10.35 12.64 -4.55
C THR A 101 -8.90 12.19 -4.72
N GLN A 102 -8.65 10.92 -5.03
CA GLN A 102 -7.32 10.40 -5.35
C GLN A 102 -7.37 9.62 -6.66
N ILE A 103 -6.38 9.85 -7.53
CA ILE A 103 -6.21 9.07 -8.75
C ILE A 103 -5.89 7.62 -8.40
N GLY A 104 -6.66 6.67 -8.93
CA GLY A 104 -6.59 5.24 -8.58
C GLY A 104 -5.45 4.46 -9.25
N GLY A 105 -4.32 5.12 -9.57
CA GLY A 105 -3.21 4.52 -10.32
C GLY A 105 -2.67 3.22 -9.71
N GLN A 106 -2.56 3.17 -8.38
CA GLN A 106 -2.16 1.98 -7.65
C GLN A 106 -3.18 0.87 -7.81
N ALA A 107 -4.46 1.22 -7.71
CA ALA A 107 -5.54 0.25 -7.78
C ALA A 107 -5.68 -0.32 -9.19
N ILE A 108 -5.40 0.48 -10.22
CA ILE A 108 -5.29 0.02 -11.62
C ILE A 108 -4.15 -1.00 -11.74
N LEU A 109 -2.97 -0.70 -11.21
CA LEU A 109 -1.82 -1.61 -11.25
C LEU A 109 -2.09 -2.91 -10.49
N TYR A 110 -2.70 -2.84 -9.31
CA TYR A 110 -3.07 -4.02 -8.55
C TYR A 110 -4.17 -4.83 -9.25
N SER A 111 -5.16 -4.18 -9.87
CA SER A 111 -6.19 -4.87 -10.67
C SER A 111 -5.59 -5.57 -11.89
N LEU A 112 -4.59 -4.97 -12.54
CA LEU A 112 -3.85 -5.61 -13.63
C LEU A 112 -3.09 -6.84 -13.14
N PHE A 113 -2.41 -6.73 -11.99
CA PHE A 113 -1.68 -7.83 -11.38
C PHE A 113 -2.63 -8.98 -11.00
N ASP A 114 -3.70 -8.66 -10.28
CA ASP A 114 -4.72 -9.61 -9.82
C ASP A 114 -5.27 -10.44 -11.00
N ARG A 115 -5.71 -9.74 -12.06
CA ARG A 115 -6.23 -10.37 -13.27
C ARG A 115 -5.19 -11.16 -14.08
N ALA A 116 -3.92 -10.74 -14.05
CA ALA A 116 -2.86 -11.40 -14.81
C ALA A 116 -2.39 -12.71 -14.15
N PHE A 117 -2.36 -12.77 -12.82
CA PHE A 117 -1.83 -13.91 -12.09
C PHE A 117 -2.90 -14.80 -11.47
N GLY A 118 -4.08 -14.27 -11.14
CA GLY A 118 -5.21 -15.05 -10.60
C GLY A 118 -4.86 -15.87 -9.37
N LEU A 119 -3.98 -15.34 -8.50
CA LEU A 119 -3.61 -16.00 -7.25
C LEU A 119 -4.75 -15.88 -6.22
N ASP A 120 -4.58 -16.57 -5.10
CA ASP A 120 -5.43 -16.34 -3.92
C ASP A 120 -5.38 -14.85 -3.50
N ASN A 121 -6.55 -14.27 -3.28
CA ASN A 121 -6.72 -12.85 -3.02
C ASN A 121 -6.04 -12.38 -1.72
N ALA A 122 -5.95 -13.24 -0.70
CA ALA A 122 -5.21 -12.91 0.52
C ALA A 122 -3.71 -12.86 0.23
N ILE A 123 -3.20 -13.78 -0.59
CA ILE A 123 -1.81 -13.74 -1.09
C ILE A 123 -1.56 -12.47 -1.91
N ASN A 124 -2.46 -12.11 -2.84
CA ASN A 124 -2.32 -10.89 -3.64
C ASN A 124 -2.24 -9.65 -2.76
N LEU A 125 -3.11 -9.55 -1.76
CA LEU A 125 -3.09 -8.43 -0.82
C LEU A 125 -1.76 -8.34 -0.05
N ASP A 126 -1.25 -9.46 0.45
CA ASP A 126 0.05 -9.47 1.13
C ASP A 126 1.19 -9.09 0.19
N LEU A 127 1.16 -9.52 -1.08
CA LEU A 127 2.12 -9.10 -2.09
C LEU A 127 2.05 -7.59 -2.35
N PHE A 128 0.85 -7.00 -2.45
CA PHE A 128 0.69 -5.54 -2.61
C PHE A 128 1.25 -4.76 -1.43
N ARG A 129 1.01 -5.25 -0.20
CA ARG A 129 1.54 -4.65 1.03
C ARG A 129 3.06 -4.76 1.12
N ILE A 130 3.63 -5.90 0.75
CA ILE A 130 5.09 -6.11 0.65
C ILE A 130 5.67 -5.16 -0.40
N PHE A 131 5.05 -5.07 -1.57
CA PHE A 131 5.47 -4.19 -2.64
C PHE A 131 5.49 -2.73 -2.19
N ASN A 132 4.46 -2.27 -1.48
CA ASN A 132 4.41 -0.91 -0.95
C ASN A 132 5.47 -0.65 0.11
N SER A 133 5.63 -1.58 1.05
CA SER A 133 6.65 -1.47 2.10
C SER A 133 8.05 -1.40 1.50
N LEU A 134 8.33 -2.23 0.49
CA LEU A 134 9.60 -2.23 -0.22
C LEU A 134 9.82 -0.94 -1.01
N SER A 135 8.78 -0.47 -1.71
CA SER A 135 8.85 0.74 -2.53
C SER A 135 9.09 1.99 -1.68
N LEU A 136 8.43 2.10 -0.52
CA LEU A 136 8.73 3.15 0.47
C LEU A 136 10.16 3.05 1.00
N SER A 137 10.61 1.82 1.32
CA SER A 137 11.96 1.59 1.83
C SER A 137 13.06 1.97 0.82
N ILE A 138 12.83 1.67 -0.46
CA ILE A 138 13.67 2.09 -1.58
C ILE A 138 13.67 3.62 -1.69
N LEU A 139 12.49 4.26 -1.67
CA LEU A 139 12.37 5.72 -1.75
C LEU A 139 13.16 6.42 -0.63
N LEU A 140 13.01 5.98 0.61
CA LEU A 140 13.74 6.53 1.76
C LEU A 140 15.25 6.27 1.64
N SER A 141 15.65 5.11 1.13
CA SER A 141 17.06 4.80 0.90
C SER A 141 17.66 5.63 -0.25
N LEU A 142 16.89 5.93 -1.29
CA LEU A 142 17.29 6.84 -2.36
C LEU A 142 17.45 8.26 -1.83
N PHE A 143 16.57 8.71 -0.94
CA PHE A 143 16.71 9.99 -0.26
C PHE A 143 17.99 10.06 0.59
N LEU A 144 18.28 9.02 1.38
CA LEU A 144 19.53 8.93 2.14
C LEU A 144 20.76 8.87 1.22
N TYR A 145 20.67 8.12 0.12
CA TYR A 145 21.72 8.06 -0.88
C TYR A 145 21.99 9.46 -1.47
N TRP A 146 20.95 10.19 -1.83
CA TRP A 146 21.05 11.56 -2.32
C TRP A 146 21.73 12.49 -1.29
N ILE A 147 21.33 12.43 -0.02
CA ILE A 147 22.00 13.17 1.07
C ILE A 147 23.48 12.83 1.14
N SER A 148 23.84 11.54 1.04
CA SER A 148 25.23 11.10 1.08
C SER A 148 26.07 11.61 -0.09
N GLN A 149 25.44 11.92 -1.24
CA GLN A 149 26.12 12.51 -2.39
C GLN A 149 26.29 14.03 -2.26
N ARG A 150 25.41 14.71 -1.51
CA ARG A 150 25.41 16.17 -1.38
C ARG A 150 26.17 16.69 -0.17
N PHE A 151 26.16 15.95 0.92
CA PHE A 151 26.80 16.34 2.17
C PHE A 151 27.91 15.37 2.49
N ASP A 152 27.61 14.32 3.24
CA ASP A 152 28.53 13.23 3.55
C ASP A 152 27.74 12.03 4.07
N PHE A 153 28.36 10.85 4.07
CA PHE A 153 27.74 9.63 4.60
C PHE A 153 27.33 9.77 6.08
N ARG A 154 28.10 10.49 6.89
CA ARG A 154 27.78 10.73 8.31
C ARG A 154 26.45 11.46 8.49
N VAL A 155 26.19 12.46 7.63
CA VAL A 155 24.92 13.21 7.64
C VAL A 155 23.77 12.28 7.27
N SER A 156 23.96 11.43 6.26
CA SER A 156 22.96 10.42 5.89
C SER A 156 22.64 9.44 7.02
N VAL A 157 23.65 8.99 7.79
CA VAL A 157 23.43 8.14 8.98
C VAL A 157 22.63 8.88 10.05
N ILE A 158 22.95 10.15 10.34
CA ILE A 158 22.19 10.96 11.29
C ILE A 158 20.75 11.13 10.80
N THR A 159 20.54 11.42 9.52
CA THR A 159 19.19 11.51 8.94
C THR A 159 18.43 10.20 9.05
N PHE A 160 19.07 9.05 8.80
CA PHE A 160 18.47 7.73 9.00
C PHE A 160 17.95 7.57 10.43
N LEU A 161 18.79 7.88 11.43
CA LEU A 161 18.44 7.77 12.84
C LEU A 161 17.29 8.70 13.25
N LEU A 162 17.13 9.84 12.58
CA LEU A 162 16.01 10.77 12.80
C LEU A 162 14.74 10.35 12.07
N LEU A 163 14.85 9.73 10.89
CA LEU A 163 13.71 9.22 10.14
C LEU A 163 13.11 7.98 10.80
N LEU A 164 13.95 7.07 11.31
CA LEU A 164 13.53 5.78 11.83
C LEU A 164 12.42 5.85 12.91
N PRO A 165 12.47 6.73 13.92
CA PRO A 165 11.40 6.86 14.91
C PRO A 165 10.17 7.64 14.42
N ASN A 166 10.14 8.09 13.16
CA ASN A 166 8.99 8.82 12.64
C ASN A 166 7.77 7.90 12.48
N TYR A 167 6.88 7.96 13.46
CA TYR A 167 5.66 7.18 13.53
C TYR A 167 4.82 7.22 12.23
N TRP A 168 4.58 8.41 11.69
CA TRP A 168 3.68 8.60 10.54
C TRP A 168 4.23 8.01 9.25
N LEU A 169 5.55 8.06 9.09
CA LEU A 169 6.20 7.54 7.91
C LEU A 169 6.01 6.02 7.77
N PHE A 170 6.10 5.30 8.89
CA PHE A 170 6.02 3.85 8.91
C PHE A 170 4.62 3.31 9.15
N LEU A 171 3.73 4.06 9.82
CA LEU A 171 2.36 3.62 10.13
C LEU A 171 1.61 3.16 8.87
N TYR A 172 1.72 3.94 7.80
CA TYR A 172 0.99 3.70 6.56
C TYR A 172 1.83 3.03 5.47
N GLY A 173 3.10 2.72 5.74
CA GLY A 173 3.99 2.17 4.72
C GLY A 173 3.58 0.77 4.21
N LYS A 174 2.75 0.07 4.98
CA LYS A 174 2.16 -1.23 4.61
C LYS A 174 0.79 -1.11 3.94
N SER A 175 0.13 0.04 4.01
CA SER A 175 -1.22 0.23 3.45
C SER A 175 -1.18 0.21 1.93
N SER A 176 -2.10 -0.52 1.28
CA SER A 176 -2.26 -0.47 -0.19
C SER A 176 -2.81 0.87 -0.69
N TRP A 177 -3.37 1.69 0.21
CA TRP A 177 -3.87 3.02 -0.12
C TRP A 177 -2.75 4.08 -0.20
N TRP A 178 -1.89 4.13 0.82
CA TRP A 178 -0.84 5.13 0.99
C TRP A 178 0.42 4.80 0.18
N CYS A 179 0.28 4.80 -1.14
CA CYS A 179 1.34 4.49 -2.10
C CYS A 179 2.31 5.67 -2.32
N ASN A 180 3.16 5.96 -1.34
CA ASN A 180 4.12 7.09 -1.41
C ASN A 180 4.97 7.08 -2.69
N TRP A 181 5.32 5.90 -3.18
CA TRP A 181 6.13 5.74 -4.39
C TRP A 181 5.46 6.29 -5.66
N MET A 182 4.12 6.34 -5.75
CA MET A 182 3.45 6.96 -6.90
C MET A 182 3.57 8.48 -6.91
N TYR A 183 3.76 9.11 -5.76
CA TYR A 183 3.91 10.56 -5.67
C TYR A 183 5.34 11.03 -5.93
N PHE A 184 6.33 10.15 -5.69
CA PHE A 184 7.74 10.50 -5.66
C PHE A 184 8.61 9.64 -6.60
N LEU A 185 8.03 8.95 -7.59
CA LEU A 185 8.79 8.32 -8.68
C LEU A 185 8.42 8.94 -10.04
N PRO A 186 9.38 9.07 -10.97
CA PRO A 186 10.79 8.74 -10.85
C PRO A 186 11.56 10.00 -10.45
N PHE A 187 11.85 10.17 -9.15
CA PHE A 187 12.83 11.15 -8.71
C PHE A 187 14.18 10.97 -9.43
#